data_AF-A0A9W6EY06-F1
#
_entry.id   AF-A0A9W6EY06-F1
#
_cell.length_a   1.000
_cell.length_b   1.000
_cell.length_c   1.000
_cell.angle_alpha   90.00
_cell.angle_beta   90.00
_cell.angle_gamma   90.00
#
_symmetry.space_group_name_H-M   'P 1'
#
loop_
_entity.id
_entity.type
_entity.pdbx_description
1 polymer ?
#
loop_
_entity_poly.entity_id
_entity_poly.type
_entity_poly.pdbx_seq_one_letter_code
_entity_poly.pdbx_strand_id
1 'polypeptide(L)'
;MDMSIWAFEKLAERRWGVIPLRYRPVPCDYKPDRVARPISKPTPAVSPPNGYVQPVRDWPEMRPDGSNTQLSLFENGYADGIKDASWKTDLQPLINSSKSGVLGSQGLCGKVYMGGALAFRGWKGMFQNRKAIEFWFYGGCAPSRIILNKPIYYEPTWIPFANTYFWAWQVYLPVINGGPIDSVINKPWDFQGCGGNSVWDLDTVEFRNDGWSDQWFCIDQVRLV
;
A
#
# COMPACT_ATOMS: atom_id res chain seq x y z
N MET A 1 -2.75 -11.31 -8.63
CA MET A 1 -3.82 -11.70 -9.57
C MET A 1 -4.78 -12.69 -8.91
N ASP A 2 -5.92 -12.19 -8.43
CA ASP A 2 -7.06 -13.05 -8.10
C ASP A 2 -7.93 -13.24 -9.35
N MET A 3 -8.28 -14.49 -9.63
CA MET A 3 -9.07 -14.87 -10.79
C MET A 3 -10.46 -15.31 -10.33
N SER A 4 -11.52 -14.88 -11.03
CA SER A 4 -12.87 -15.34 -10.71
C SER A 4 -12.92 -16.86 -10.75
N ILE A 5 -13.71 -17.47 -9.85
CA ILE A 5 -13.86 -18.94 -9.82
C ILE A 5 -14.31 -19.49 -11.18
N TRP A 6 -15.06 -18.71 -11.96
CA TRP A 6 -15.49 -19.09 -13.30
C TRP A 6 -14.36 -19.05 -14.34
N ALA A 7 -13.46 -18.07 -14.25
CA ALA A 7 -12.27 -18.04 -15.09
C ALA A 7 -11.30 -19.16 -14.70
N PHE A 8 -11.16 -19.44 -13.41
CA PHE A 8 -10.39 -20.58 -12.91
C PHE A 8 -10.96 -21.89 -13.44
N GLU A 9 -12.26 -22.13 -13.34
CA GLU A 9 -12.91 -23.35 -13.84
C GLU A 9 -12.79 -23.54 -15.36
N LYS A 10 -12.63 -22.45 -16.13
CA LYS A 10 -12.40 -22.50 -17.59
C LYS A 10 -10.95 -22.84 -17.95
N LEU A 11 -10.00 -22.43 -17.12
CA LEU A 11 -8.57 -22.50 -17.41
C LEU A 11 -7.88 -23.67 -16.67
N ALA A 12 -8.45 -24.14 -15.56
CA ALA A 12 -7.89 -25.22 -14.77
C ALA A 12 -8.25 -26.58 -15.34
N GLU A 13 -7.27 -27.47 -15.41
CA GLU A 13 -7.58 -28.87 -15.23
C GLU A 13 -8.04 -29.10 -13.79
N ARG A 14 -9.32 -29.48 -13.63
CA ARG A 14 -9.98 -29.70 -12.32
C ARG A 14 -9.30 -30.74 -11.42
N ARG A 15 -8.29 -31.44 -11.92
CA ARG A 15 -7.62 -32.55 -11.22
C ARG A 15 -6.70 -32.10 -10.10
N TRP A 16 -6.12 -30.90 -10.19
CA TRP A 16 -5.01 -30.50 -9.31
C TRP A 16 -5.26 -29.25 -8.46
N GLY A 17 -6.39 -28.55 -8.63
CA GLY A 17 -6.76 -27.38 -7.81
C GLY A 17 -5.80 -26.18 -7.91
N VAL A 18 -4.80 -26.22 -8.79
CA VAL A 18 -3.80 -25.18 -9.02
C VAL A 18 -3.53 -25.08 -10.53
N ILE A 19 -3.35 -23.86 -11.05
CA ILE A 19 -2.99 -23.60 -12.45
C ILE A 19 -1.73 -22.74 -12.49
N PRO A 20 -0.67 -23.13 -13.21
CA PRO A 20 0.40 -22.21 -13.54
C PRO A 20 -0.09 -21.18 -14.57
N LEU A 21 0.09 -19.89 -14.28
CA LEU A 21 -0.34 -18.80 -15.16
C LEU A 21 0.86 -18.10 -15.80
N ARG A 22 0.74 -17.81 -17.10
CA ARG A 22 1.58 -16.83 -17.82
C ARG A 22 0.68 -15.72 -18.31
N TYR A 23 0.98 -14.48 -17.95
CA TYR A 23 0.18 -13.31 -18.33
C TYR A 23 0.97 -12.36 -19.23
N ARG A 24 0.26 -11.51 -19.98
CA ARG A 24 0.79 -10.38 -20.74
C ARG A 24 -0.23 -9.23 -20.73
N PRO A 25 0.21 -7.95 -20.73
CA PRO A 25 -0.69 -6.83 -20.97
C PRO A 25 -1.30 -6.89 -22.38
N VAL A 26 -2.58 -6.56 -22.52
CA VAL A 26 -3.29 -6.45 -23.81
C VAL A 26 -4.20 -5.22 -23.81
N PRO A 27 -4.46 -4.58 -24.97
CA PRO A 27 -5.50 -3.55 -25.10
C PRO A 27 -6.87 -4.03 -24.62
N CYS A 28 -7.73 -3.12 -24.14
CA CYS A 28 -9.05 -3.47 -23.59
C CYS A 28 -10.01 -4.06 -24.64
N ASP A 29 -9.81 -3.75 -25.91
CA ASP A 29 -10.56 -4.27 -27.05
C ASP A 29 -9.97 -5.58 -27.61
N TYR A 30 -8.87 -6.08 -27.04
CA TYR A 30 -8.27 -7.35 -27.44
C TYR A 30 -9.25 -8.50 -27.19
N LYS A 31 -9.59 -9.21 -28.26
CA LYS A 31 -10.34 -10.47 -28.20
C LYS A 31 -9.38 -11.63 -28.45
N PRO A 32 -9.36 -12.66 -27.59
CA PRO A 32 -8.50 -13.82 -27.82
C PRO A 32 -8.97 -14.58 -29.07
N ASP A 33 -8.02 -14.96 -29.93
CA ASP A 33 -8.30 -15.74 -31.16
C ASP A 33 -8.96 -17.10 -30.85
N ARG A 34 -8.72 -17.63 -29.65
CA ARG A 34 -9.30 -18.88 -29.15
C ARG A 34 -10.07 -18.61 -27.87
N VAL A 35 -11.39 -18.62 -27.97
CA VAL A 35 -12.28 -18.50 -26.80
C VAL A 35 -12.21 -19.78 -25.96
N ALA A 36 -12.09 -19.63 -24.65
CA ALA A 36 -12.12 -20.76 -23.73
C ALA A 36 -13.45 -21.53 -23.86
N ARG A 37 -13.37 -22.87 -23.84
CA ARG A 37 -14.55 -23.73 -23.97
C ARG A 37 -15.55 -23.46 -22.81
N PRO A 38 -16.86 -23.59 -23.05
CA PRO A 38 -17.84 -23.51 -21.97
C PRO A 38 -17.63 -24.65 -20.97
N ILE A 39 -17.88 -24.37 -19.69
CA ILE A 39 -17.79 -25.35 -18.61
C ILE A 39 -19.09 -26.18 -18.62
N SER A 40 -18.98 -27.51 -18.65
CA SER A 40 -20.15 -28.41 -18.71
C SER A 40 -20.98 -28.44 -17.42
N LYS A 41 -20.35 -28.16 -16.28
CA LYS A 41 -20.98 -28.10 -14.95
C LYS A 41 -20.36 -26.93 -14.17
N PRO A 42 -20.78 -25.68 -14.42
CA PRO A 42 -20.27 -24.53 -13.69
C PRO A 42 -20.68 -24.62 -12.22
N THR A 43 -19.82 -24.19 -11.30
CA THR A 43 -20.26 -24.02 -9.90
C THR A 43 -21.41 -23.02 -9.87
N PRO A 44 -22.56 -23.34 -9.21
CA PRO A 44 -23.70 -22.44 -9.16
C PRO A 44 -23.30 -21.07 -8.65
N ALA A 45 -23.83 -20.01 -9.26
CA ALA A 45 -23.73 -18.67 -8.68
C ALA A 45 -24.44 -18.70 -7.32
N VAL A 46 -23.70 -18.60 -6.23
CA VAL A 46 -24.31 -18.38 -4.92
C VAL A 46 -24.59 -16.88 -4.85
N SER A 47 -25.84 -16.49 -5.06
CA SER A 47 -26.26 -15.13 -4.75
C SER A 47 -26.01 -14.89 -3.26
N PRO A 48 -25.40 -13.75 -2.89
CA PRO A 48 -25.21 -13.44 -1.48
C PRO A 48 -26.58 -13.43 -0.76
N PRO A 49 -26.66 -13.87 0.51
CA PRO A 49 -27.91 -13.88 1.26
C PRO A 49 -28.60 -12.51 1.25
N ASN A 50 -29.93 -12.49 1.34
CA ASN A 50 -30.68 -11.23 1.47
C ASN A 50 -30.20 -10.49 2.74
N GLY A 51 -29.79 -9.23 2.58
CA GLY A 51 -29.20 -8.44 3.67
C GLY A 51 -27.68 -8.61 3.83
N TYR A 52 -27.01 -9.34 2.93
CA TYR A 52 -25.56 -9.35 2.84
C TYR A 52 -25.07 -7.95 2.48
N VAL A 53 -24.62 -7.23 3.50
CA VAL A 53 -23.74 -6.09 3.31
C VAL A 53 -22.46 -6.66 2.76
N GLN A 54 -22.08 -6.25 1.55
CA GLN A 54 -20.77 -6.56 1.00
C GLN A 54 -19.77 -6.22 2.11
N PRO A 55 -18.99 -7.17 2.63
CA PRO A 55 -17.98 -6.83 3.61
C PRO A 55 -17.16 -5.75 2.92
N VAL A 56 -17.21 -4.53 3.45
CA VAL A 56 -16.09 -3.63 3.30
C VAL A 56 -14.92 -4.51 3.67
N ARG A 57 -14.00 -4.75 2.74
CA ARG A 57 -12.85 -5.63 2.96
C ARG A 57 -11.95 -4.96 4.00
N ASP A 58 -12.43 -4.94 5.24
CA ASP A 58 -11.68 -4.77 6.45
C ASP A 58 -10.91 -6.09 6.57
N TRP A 59 -9.60 -5.99 6.71
CA TRP A 59 -8.71 -7.10 7.02
C TRP A 59 -8.50 -7.12 8.54
N PRO A 60 -9.46 -7.59 9.36
CA PRO A 60 -9.36 -7.54 10.82
C PRO A 60 -8.19 -8.39 11.36
N GLU A 61 -7.75 -9.39 10.61
CA GLU A 61 -6.59 -10.23 10.91
C GLU A 61 -5.24 -9.55 10.72
N MET A 62 -5.22 -8.35 10.12
CA MET A 62 -4.01 -7.51 9.98
C MET A 62 -4.12 -6.16 10.70
N ARG A 63 -5.23 -5.90 11.41
CA ARG A 63 -5.20 -4.88 12.46
C ARG A 63 -4.30 -5.44 13.57
N PRO A 64 -3.29 -4.68 14.04
CA PRO A 64 -2.51 -5.11 15.19
C PRO A 64 -3.48 -5.43 16.32
N ASP A 65 -3.38 -6.66 16.81
CA ASP A 65 -3.90 -7.30 18.03
C ASP A 65 -4.59 -6.44 19.12
N GLY A 66 -5.43 -5.46 18.80
CA GLY A 66 -6.00 -4.52 19.76
C GLY A 66 -4.99 -3.79 20.66
N SER A 67 -3.67 -3.97 20.47
CA SER A 67 -2.68 -3.31 21.30
C SER A 67 -2.54 -1.86 20.83
N ASN A 68 -2.85 -0.95 21.74
CA ASN A 68 -2.97 0.50 21.57
C ASN A 68 -1.65 1.23 21.23
N THR A 69 -0.74 0.64 20.46
CA THR A 69 0.56 1.27 20.15
C THR A 69 0.66 1.77 18.71
N GLN A 70 -0.46 2.06 18.06
CA GLN A 70 -0.42 2.81 16.80
C GLN A 70 -0.06 4.26 17.08
N LEU A 71 0.96 4.76 16.40
CA LEU A 71 1.30 6.17 16.36
C LEU A 71 0.95 6.71 14.97
N SER A 72 -0.15 7.45 14.88
CA SER A 72 -0.49 8.16 13.65
C SER A 72 0.58 9.23 13.39
N LEU A 73 1.04 9.31 12.15
CA LEU A 73 1.89 10.39 11.65
C LEU A 73 1.07 11.40 10.85
N PHE A 74 0.10 10.89 10.08
CA PHE A 74 -0.82 11.69 9.30
C PHE A 74 -2.15 10.98 9.09
N GLU A 75 -3.23 11.58 9.58
CA GLU A 75 -4.60 11.12 9.38
C GLU A 75 -5.52 12.34 9.44
N ASN A 76 -5.98 12.82 8.28
CA ASN A 76 -6.66 14.10 8.13
C ASN A 76 -5.87 15.33 8.61
N GLY A 77 -4.54 15.22 8.64
CA GLY A 77 -3.64 16.24 9.17
C GLY A 77 -2.45 15.60 9.88
N TYR A 78 -1.43 16.39 10.19
CA TYR A 78 -0.28 15.93 10.98
C TYR A 78 -0.73 15.62 12.41
N ALA A 79 -0.27 14.48 12.93
CA ALA A 79 -0.50 14.13 14.34
C ALA A 79 0.32 15.04 15.27
N ASP A 80 -0.03 15.04 16.56
CA ASP A 80 0.69 15.84 17.56
C ASP A 80 2.17 15.45 17.62
N GLY A 81 3.04 16.46 17.72
CA GLY A 81 4.50 16.29 17.67
C GLY A 81 5.08 15.91 16.30
N ILE A 82 4.25 15.73 15.26
CA ILE A 82 4.69 15.48 13.88
C ILE A 82 4.61 16.77 13.08
N LYS A 83 5.66 17.05 12.30
CA LYS A 83 5.73 18.18 11.39
C LYS A 83 6.06 17.73 9.98
N ASP A 84 5.66 18.56 9.04
CA ASP A 84 6.13 18.47 7.66
C ASP A 84 7.65 18.67 7.60
N ALA A 85 8.34 17.76 6.95
CA ALA A 85 9.75 17.84 6.62
C ALA A 85 9.99 17.63 5.12
N SER A 86 8.93 17.70 4.30
CA SER A 86 8.98 17.51 2.86
C SER A 86 9.93 18.51 2.21
N TRP A 87 10.60 18.08 1.16
CA TRP A 87 11.64 18.87 0.52
C TRP A 87 11.69 18.59 -0.98
N LYS A 88 11.98 19.64 -1.76
CA LYS A 88 11.78 19.64 -3.22
C LYS A 88 10.40 19.10 -3.60
N THR A 89 9.39 19.75 -3.04
CA THR A 89 7.98 19.43 -3.29
C THR A 89 7.17 20.70 -3.50
N ASP A 90 6.11 20.60 -4.28
CA ASP A 90 5.01 21.57 -4.32
C ASP A 90 3.78 20.91 -3.68
N LEU A 91 3.53 21.24 -2.42
CA LEU A 91 2.47 20.62 -1.63
C LEU A 91 1.12 21.26 -1.94
N GLN A 92 0.13 20.42 -2.22
CA GLN A 92 -1.24 20.85 -2.29
C GLN A 92 -1.70 21.31 -0.90
N PRO A 93 -2.30 22.51 -0.76
CA PRO A 93 -2.87 22.94 0.51
C PRO A 93 -3.88 21.92 1.05
N LEU A 94 -3.82 21.63 2.34
CA LEU A 94 -4.64 20.60 2.98
C LEU A 94 -6.16 20.82 2.77
N ILE A 95 -6.60 22.08 2.76
CA ILE A 95 -8.00 22.44 2.46
C ILE A 95 -8.45 21.96 1.06
N ASN A 96 -7.52 21.94 0.11
CA ASN A 96 -7.76 21.50 -1.26
C ASN A 96 -7.59 19.97 -1.42
N SER A 97 -6.99 19.29 -0.45
CA SER A 97 -6.79 17.83 -0.48
C SER A 97 -7.82 17.06 0.35
N SER A 98 -8.88 17.73 0.81
CA SER A 98 -9.98 17.19 1.65
C SER A 98 -10.73 15.98 1.08
N LYS A 99 -10.50 15.61 -0.19
CA LYS A 99 -11.04 14.39 -0.83
C LYS A 99 -9.98 13.57 -1.55
N SER A 100 -8.71 13.90 -1.33
CA SER A 100 -7.59 13.24 -2.00
C SER A 100 -7.01 12.08 -1.19
N GLY A 101 -7.56 11.79 -0.01
CA GLY A 101 -7.24 10.63 0.80
C GLY A 101 -8.25 9.49 0.65
N VAL A 102 -8.00 8.40 1.36
CA VAL A 102 -8.82 7.18 1.32
C VAL A 102 -10.18 7.42 1.97
N LEU A 103 -11.23 6.85 1.37
CA LEU A 103 -12.61 7.02 1.85
C LEU A 103 -13.08 8.49 1.93
N GLY A 104 -12.45 9.39 1.15
CA GLY A 104 -12.77 10.82 1.15
C GLY A 104 -12.20 11.59 2.32
N SER A 105 -11.16 11.04 2.97
CA SER A 105 -10.33 11.76 3.94
C SER A 105 -9.44 12.81 3.24
N GLN A 106 -8.78 13.62 4.06
CA GLN A 106 -7.76 14.55 3.60
C GLN A 106 -6.41 13.83 3.49
N GLY A 107 -5.84 13.78 2.27
CA GLY A 107 -4.50 13.23 2.01
C GLY A 107 -3.40 14.30 1.97
N LEU A 108 -2.16 13.92 2.23
CA LEU A 108 -0.99 14.76 1.95
C LEU A 108 -0.61 14.56 0.48
N CYS A 109 -0.91 15.55 -0.35
CA CYS A 109 -0.69 15.50 -1.79
C CYS A 109 0.34 16.53 -2.24
N GLY A 110 1.10 16.20 -3.26
CA GLY A 110 1.94 17.20 -3.90
C GLY A 110 2.69 16.66 -5.11
N LYS A 111 3.28 17.61 -5.85
CA LYS A 111 4.29 17.31 -6.85
C LYS A 111 5.61 17.13 -6.13
N VAL A 112 6.19 15.94 -6.19
CA VAL A 112 7.54 15.67 -5.70
C VAL A 112 8.50 15.72 -6.87
N TYR A 113 9.37 16.73 -6.86
CA TYR A 113 10.37 16.90 -7.93
C TYR A 113 11.36 15.73 -7.92
N MET A 114 12.05 15.53 -9.05
CA MET A 114 13.10 14.52 -9.15
C MET A 114 14.12 14.64 -7.99
N GLY A 115 14.29 13.53 -7.28
CA GLY A 115 15.15 13.44 -6.10
C GLY A 115 14.65 14.28 -4.93
N GLY A 116 13.34 14.50 -4.78
CA GLY A 116 12.67 15.10 -3.61
C GLY A 116 11.92 14.07 -2.77
N ALA A 117 11.24 14.51 -1.71
CA ALA A 117 10.42 13.63 -0.87
C ALA A 117 9.24 14.31 -0.17
N LEU A 118 8.13 13.59 0.01
CA LEU A 118 7.18 13.88 1.10
C LEU A 118 7.76 13.29 2.38
N ALA A 119 7.86 14.08 3.44
CA ALA A 119 8.49 13.62 4.67
C ALA A 119 7.78 14.09 5.94
N PHE A 120 7.76 13.18 6.92
CA PHE A 120 7.18 13.38 8.24
C PHE A 120 8.30 13.34 9.25
N ARG A 121 8.47 14.39 10.05
CA ARG A 121 9.44 14.42 11.14
C ARG A 121 8.74 14.49 12.48
N GLY A 122 9.07 13.56 13.37
CA GLY A 122 8.60 13.54 14.75
C GLY A 122 9.72 13.85 15.74
N TRP A 123 9.64 13.23 16.91
CA TRP A 123 10.67 13.25 17.94
C TRP A 123 11.58 12.02 17.86
N LYS A 124 12.76 12.14 18.45
CA LYS A 124 13.68 11.00 18.64
C LYS A 124 13.00 9.87 19.40
N GLY A 125 13.07 8.65 18.86
CA GLY A 125 12.45 7.47 19.47
C GLY A 125 11.01 7.23 19.06
N MET A 126 10.44 7.99 18.10
CA MET A 126 9.09 7.72 17.58
C MET A 126 8.93 6.31 17.00
N PHE A 127 10.02 5.67 16.57
CA PHE A 127 10.06 4.30 16.06
C PHE A 127 10.30 3.24 17.15
N GLN A 128 10.49 3.64 18.41
CA GLN A 128 10.71 2.71 19.51
C GLN A 128 9.45 1.88 19.73
N ASN A 129 9.61 0.56 19.84
CA ASN A 129 8.50 -0.39 19.96
C ASN A 129 7.50 -0.31 18.80
N ARG A 130 7.99 -0.01 17.60
CA ARG A 130 7.24 -0.09 16.33
C ARG A 130 7.86 -1.17 15.45
N LYS A 131 7.02 -1.92 14.77
CA LYS A 131 7.33 -3.04 13.89
C LYS A 131 7.18 -2.68 12.43
N ALA A 132 6.26 -1.79 12.09
CA ALA A 132 6.00 -1.42 10.71
C ALA A 132 5.57 0.05 10.54
N ILE A 133 5.68 0.52 9.30
CA ILE A 133 4.99 1.71 8.81
C ILE A 133 3.85 1.23 7.94
N GLU A 134 2.65 1.75 8.17
CA GLU A 134 1.49 1.56 7.31
C GLU A 134 1.07 2.88 6.70
N PHE A 135 0.66 2.84 5.44
CA PHE A 135 0.20 4.03 4.73
C PHE A 135 -0.65 3.64 3.52
N TRP A 136 -1.47 4.57 3.07
CA TRP A 136 -2.13 4.50 1.79
C TRP A 136 -1.45 5.43 0.81
N PHE A 137 -1.22 4.94 -0.40
CA PHE A 137 -0.53 5.66 -1.45
C PHE A 137 -1.41 5.77 -2.68
N TYR A 138 -1.48 6.97 -3.24
CA TYR A 138 -2.09 7.27 -4.52
C TYR A 138 -1.05 7.94 -5.41
N GLY A 139 -0.52 7.20 -6.39
CA GLY A 139 0.18 7.77 -7.53
C GLY A 139 -0.79 7.79 -8.71
N GLY A 140 -0.71 8.79 -9.60
CA GLY A 140 -1.54 8.82 -10.81
C GLY A 140 -1.41 7.54 -11.67
N CYS A 141 -2.05 7.50 -12.84
CA CYS A 141 -2.08 6.31 -13.71
C CYS A 141 -0.71 5.74 -14.15
N ALA A 142 0.40 6.39 -13.79
CA ALA A 142 1.74 5.88 -14.01
C ALA A 142 2.13 4.89 -12.90
N PRO A 143 2.71 3.73 -13.25
CA PRO A 143 3.15 2.74 -12.27
C PRO A 143 4.21 3.37 -11.35
N SER A 144 3.87 3.49 -10.07
CA SER A 144 4.79 3.92 -9.03
C SER A 144 5.54 2.70 -8.50
N ARG A 145 6.88 2.73 -8.57
CA ARG A 145 7.72 1.67 -8.00
C ARG A 145 8.17 2.08 -6.62
N ILE A 146 7.65 1.41 -5.59
CA ILE A 146 8.19 1.54 -4.23
C ILE A 146 9.40 0.63 -4.11
N ILE A 147 10.59 1.21 -3.98
CA ILE A 147 11.85 0.48 -3.80
C ILE A 147 12.03 0.17 -2.31
N LEU A 148 11.22 -0.75 -1.81
CA LEU A 148 11.46 -1.44 -0.55
C LEU A 148 11.68 -2.91 -0.93
N ASN A 149 12.69 -3.54 -0.35
CA ASN A 149 13.37 -4.72 -0.89
C ASN A 149 12.53 -6.03 -0.98
N LYS A 150 11.19 -5.95 -0.86
CA LYS A 150 10.16 -6.84 -1.42
C LYS A 150 8.79 -6.31 -0.99
N PRO A 151 7.88 -5.90 -1.91
CA PRO A 151 6.47 -5.72 -1.56
C PRO A 151 5.91 -7.07 -1.08
N ILE A 152 5.33 -7.10 0.12
CA ILE A 152 4.59 -8.29 0.63
C ILE A 152 3.17 -8.33 0.03
N TYR A 153 2.73 -7.20 -0.54
CA TYR A 153 1.39 -7.02 -1.09
C TYR A 153 1.49 -6.43 -2.49
N TYR A 154 0.87 -7.09 -3.48
CA TYR A 154 0.57 -6.45 -4.76
C TYR A 154 -0.76 -6.90 -5.35
N GLU A 155 -1.45 -5.89 -5.88
CA GLU A 155 -2.55 -5.85 -6.86
C GLU A 155 -4.00 -5.99 -6.35
N PRO A 156 -4.76 -4.88 -6.22
CA PRO A 156 -6.19 -4.90 -6.47
C PRO A 156 -6.46 -5.00 -7.97
N THR A 157 -7.40 -5.87 -8.31
CA THR A 157 -7.91 -6.11 -9.66
C THR A 157 -8.63 -4.88 -10.20
N TRP A 158 -8.30 -4.54 -11.44
CA TRP A 158 -8.97 -3.54 -12.27
C TRP A 158 -10.49 -3.81 -12.35
N ILE A 159 -11.31 -2.82 -12.01
CA ILE A 159 -12.77 -2.80 -12.23
C ILE A 159 -13.07 -1.49 -12.99
N PRO A 160 -13.87 -1.51 -14.08
CA PRO A 160 -13.80 -0.54 -15.18
C PRO A 160 -14.21 0.92 -14.89
N PHE A 161 -14.36 1.34 -13.63
CA PHE A 161 -14.81 2.70 -13.28
C PHE A 161 -14.13 3.32 -12.04
N ALA A 162 -12.95 2.85 -11.63
CA ALA A 162 -12.21 3.49 -10.53
C ALA A 162 -11.29 4.60 -11.07
N ASN A 163 -11.71 5.85 -10.88
CA ASN A 163 -10.98 7.06 -11.26
C ASN A 163 -9.90 7.43 -10.22
N THR A 164 -9.78 6.62 -9.15
CA THR A 164 -8.97 6.87 -7.96
C THR A 164 -8.49 5.53 -7.38
N TYR A 165 -7.21 5.19 -7.55
CA TYR A 165 -6.64 3.95 -7.00
C TYR A 165 -5.73 4.27 -5.81
N PHE A 166 -6.14 3.85 -4.61
CA PHE A 166 -5.27 3.85 -3.44
C PHE A 166 -4.72 2.46 -3.20
N TRP A 167 -3.45 2.42 -2.83
CA TRP A 167 -2.72 1.21 -2.49
C TRP A 167 -2.41 1.25 -1.00
N ALA A 168 -2.86 0.25 -0.25
CA ALA A 168 -2.43 0.08 1.14
C ALA A 168 -1.05 -0.58 1.16
N TRP A 169 -0.15 -0.04 1.96
CA TRP A 169 1.20 -0.56 2.15
C TRP A 169 1.44 -0.77 3.64
N GLN A 170 2.13 -1.87 3.95
CA GLN A 170 2.68 -2.16 5.26
C GLN A 170 4.14 -2.57 5.06
N VAL A 171 5.03 -1.84 5.70
CA VAL A 171 6.48 -1.98 5.55
C VAL A 171 7.06 -2.30 6.91
N TYR A 172 7.50 -3.54 7.08
CA TYR A 172 8.13 -3.98 8.32
C TYR A 172 9.54 -3.39 8.44
N LEU A 173 9.78 -2.68 9.54
CA LEU A 173 11.05 -2.02 9.85
C LEU A 173 12.23 -3.00 9.96
N PRO A 174 12.09 -4.21 10.55
CA PRO A 174 13.18 -5.18 10.60
C PRO A 174 13.72 -5.61 9.23
N VAL A 175 12.87 -5.59 8.19
CA VAL A 175 13.26 -5.97 6.82
C VAL A 175 14.28 -5.00 6.23
N ILE A 176 14.27 -3.74 6.68
CA ILE A 176 15.22 -2.71 6.23
C ILE A 176 16.66 -3.11 6.57
N ASN A 177 16.86 -3.93 7.62
CA ASN A 177 18.17 -4.47 8.00
C ASN A 177 18.33 -5.98 7.73
N GLY A 178 17.49 -6.57 6.87
CA GLY A 178 17.56 -8.00 6.54
C GLY A 178 17.10 -8.94 7.67
N GLY A 179 16.44 -8.42 8.70
CA GLY A 179 15.78 -9.22 9.73
C GLY A 179 14.51 -9.92 9.20
N PRO A 180 14.05 -11.00 9.85
CA PRO A 180 12.84 -11.70 9.44
C PRO A 180 11.59 -10.87 9.78
N ILE A 181 10.50 -11.05 9.00
CA ILE A 181 9.26 -10.26 9.09
C ILE A 181 8.53 -10.41 10.43
N ASP A 182 8.78 -11.49 11.15
CA ASP A 182 8.25 -11.82 12.47
C ASP A 182 9.13 -11.29 13.61
N SER A 183 10.25 -10.62 13.31
CA SER A 183 11.07 -9.95 14.32
C SER A 183 10.27 -8.80 14.93
N VAL A 184 9.73 -9.02 16.11
CA VAL A 184 8.91 -8.09 16.90
C VAL A 184 9.70 -6.85 17.33
N ILE A 185 11.03 -6.83 17.17
CA ILE A 185 11.90 -5.89 17.87
C ILE A 185 12.79 -5.15 16.88
N ASN A 186 12.48 -3.87 16.70
CA ASN A 186 13.42 -2.85 16.25
C ASN A 186 14.53 -2.73 17.30
N LYS A 187 15.57 -3.57 17.23
CA LYS A 187 16.71 -3.40 18.11
C LYS A 187 17.51 -2.20 17.60
N PRO A 188 17.90 -1.26 18.47
CA PRO A 188 18.58 -0.06 18.01
C PRO A 188 19.84 -0.33 17.19
N TRP A 189 20.58 -1.38 17.52
CA TRP A 189 21.79 -1.80 16.82
C TRP A 189 21.54 -2.49 15.46
N ASP A 190 20.29 -2.77 15.11
CA ASP A 190 19.91 -3.27 13.79
C ASP A 190 19.80 -2.11 12.77
N PHE A 191 20.06 -0.87 13.14
CA PHE A 191 20.12 0.24 12.17
C PHE A 191 21.57 0.65 11.94
N GLN A 192 22.15 0.21 10.83
CA GLN A 192 23.45 0.67 10.36
C GLN A 192 23.24 1.82 9.37
N GLY A 193 23.41 3.06 9.84
CA GLY A 193 23.29 4.27 9.03
C GLY A 193 24.24 5.38 9.49
N CYS A 194 24.39 6.41 8.66
CA CYS A 194 25.37 7.49 8.86
C CYS A 194 25.02 8.50 9.99
N GLY A 195 24.01 8.23 10.84
CA GLY A 195 23.34 9.26 11.66
C GLY A 195 23.15 8.99 13.16
N GLY A 196 23.66 7.87 13.70
CA GLY A 196 23.43 7.48 15.09
C GLY A 196 23.11 5.99 15.19
N ASN A 197 23.76 5.29 16.11
CA ASN A 197 23.80 3.82 16.13
C ASN A 197 22.52 3.17 16.71
N SER A 198 21.37 3.85 16.62
CA SER A 198 20.19 3.45 17.38
C SER A 198 18.85 3.86 16.73
N VAL A 199 17.81 3.03 16.90
CA VAL A 199 16.40 3.33 16.57
C VAL A 199 15.90 4.61 17.25
N TRP A 200 16.53 5.01 18.35
CA TRP A 200 16.20 6.25 19.05
C TRP A 200 16.51 7.50 18.22
N ASP A 201 17.50 7.43 17.34
CA ASP A 201 17.85 8.56 16.47
C ASP A 201 16.99 8.63 15.19
N LEU A 202 16.13 7.62 14.95
CA LEU A 202 15.16 7.66 13.87
C LEU A 202 14.01 8.59 14.27
N ASP A 203 13.79 9.63 13.47
CA ASP A 203 12.76 10.64 13.70
C ASP A 203 12.05 11.09 12.42
N THR A 204 12.39 10.51 11.27
CA THR A 204 11.90 10.95 9.96
C THR A 204 11.44 9.75 9.11
N VAL A 205 10.25 9.85 8.51
CA VAL A 205 9.76 8.95 7.44
C VAL A 205 9.77 9.73 6.13
N GLU A 206 10.43 9.21 5.09
CA GLU A 206 10.47 9.83 3.76
C GLU A 206 9.85 8.93 2.68
N PHE A 207 9.03 9.53 1.83
CA PHE A 207 8.51 8.95 0.60
C PHE A 207 9.17 9.66 -0.57
N ARG A 208 10.25 9.08 -1.07
CA ARG A 208 11.17 9.71 -2.01
C ARG A 208 10.78 9.46 -3.47
N ASN A 209 10.98 10.47 -4.30
CA ASN A 209 10.96 10.32 -5.76
C ASN A 209 12.40 10.14 -6.26
N ASP A 210 12.91 8.91 -6.22
CA ASP A 210 14.21 8.56 -6.80
C ASP A 210 14.08 8.21 -8.32
N GLY A 211 12.96 8.57 -8.96
CA GLY A 211 12.72 8.40 -10.39
C GLY A 211 13.46 9.44 -11.25
N TRP A 212 13.19 9.43 -12.56
CA TRP A 212 13.83 10.33 -13.54
C TRP A 212 12.95 11.51 -13.98
N SER A 213 11.77 11.63 -13.38
CA SER A 213 10.83 12.72 -13.65
C SER A 213 10.09 13.08 -12.38
N ASP A 214 9.51 14.27 -12.36
CA ASP A 214 8.63 14.68 -11.28
C ASP A 214 7.43 13.73 -11.18
N GLN A 215 6.96 13.51 -9.95
CA GLN A 215 5.85 12.62 -9.67
C GLN A 215 4.80 13.36 -8.86
N TRP A 216 3.53 13.19 -9.21
CA TRP A 216 2.42 13.62 -8.37
C TRP A 216 1.89 12.41 -7.60
N PHE A 217 1.90 12.48 -6.27
CA PHE A 217 1.27 11.47 -5.45
C PHE A 217 0.67 12.05 -4.17
N CYS A 218 -0.28 11.30 -3.61
CA CYS A 218 -0.93 11.55 -2.35
C CYS A 218 -0.65 10.39 -1.40
N ILE A 219 -0.51 10.70 -0.11
CA ILE A 219 -0.36 9.71 0.95
C ILE A 219 -1.40 10.00 2.02
N ASP A 220 -1.97 8.96 2.61
CA ASP A 220 -2.96 9.05 3.67
C ASP A 220 -2.80 7.93 4.71
N GLN A 221 -3.38 8.13 5.89
CA GLN A 221 -3.29 7.26 7.09
C GLN A 221 -1.89 6.70 7.32
N VAL A 222 -0.89 7.59 7.33
CA VAL A 222 0.49 7.20 7.63
C VAL A 222 0.58 6.93 9.13
N ARG A 223 0.96 5.71 9.52
CA ARG A 223 1.07 5.32 10.92
C ARG A 223 2.24 4.38 11.16
N LEU A 224 2.82 4.47 12.35
CA LEU A 224 3.73 3.48 12.89
C LEU A 224 2.94 2.50 13.74
N VAL A 225 3.12 1.19 13.50
CA VAL A 225 2.47 0.10 14.22
C VAL A 225 3.48 -0.79 14.91
#